data_AF-A0A6B2HAK0-F1
#
_entry.id   AF-A0A6B2HAK0-F1
#
_cell.length_a   1.000
_cell.length_b   1.000
_cell.length_c   1.000
_cell.angle_alpha   90.00
_cell.angle_beta   90.00
_cell.angle_gamma   90.00
#
_symmetry.space_group_name_H-M   'P 1'
#
loop_
_entity.id
_entity.type
_entity.pdbx_description
1 polymer ?
#
loop_
_entity_poly.entity_id
_entity_poly.type
_entity_poly.pdbx_seq_one_letter_code
_entity_poly.pdbx_strand_id
1 'polypeptide(L)'
;MNWKEKLAEIECHFGHHEKRDWRPTIELVQRFRMEQLSNVELRIRIIYLLHNILVEEEYTQEEHDLIASLLKLEFAESYQKFSDNSEYLFFIGKILYVAEWYFGIDDDTKPLEDKFAFKMQKKAFEKEPHNKLYEWAFLFSKNDKEKSFLLAKQLLYSDASWLNWLKVKGFPGLYIIEALKYCYENYK
;
A
#
# COMPACT_ATOMS: atom_id res chain seq x y z
N MET A 1 2.72 -17.65 -16.31
CA MET A 1 1.73 -16.56 -16.45
C MET A 1 2.33 -15.29 -15.88
N ASN A 2 2.29 -14.16 -16.59
CA ASN A 2 2.84 -12.90 -16.06
C ASN A 2 1.80 -12.23 -15.16
N TRP A 3 1.93 -12.44 -13.85
CA TRP A 3 1.01 -11.88 -12.86
C TRP A 3 1.00 -10.34 -12.87
N LYS A 4 2.13 -9.70 -13.23
CA LYS A 4 2.22 -8.23 -13.23
C LYS A 4 1.30 -7.59 -14.25
N GLU A 5 1.26 -8.16 -15.45
CA GLU A 5 0.37 -7.74 -16.54
C GLU A 5 -1.09 -7.94 -16.14
N LYS A 6 -1.43 -9.11 -15.57
CA LYS A 6 -2.80 -9.40 -15.15
C LYS A 6 -3.32 -8.48 -14.04
N LEU A 7 -2.47 -8.13 -13.08
CA LEU A 7 -2.86 -7.12 -12.07
C LEU A 7 -2.96 -5.73 -12.69
N ALA A 8 -2.06 -5.35 -13.60
CA ALA A 8 -2.11 -4.05 -14.27
C ALA A 8 -3.38 -3.88 -15.14
N GLU A 9 -3.84 -4.96 -15.80
CA GLU A 9 -5.12 -4.99 -16.53
C GLU A 9 -6.33 -4.71 -15.63
N ILE A 10 -6.25 -5.02 -14.34
CA ILE A 10 -7.34 -4.74 -13.39
C ILE A 10 -7.20 -3.31 -12.84
N GLU A 11 -5.99 -2.95 -12.42
CA GLU A 11 -5.64 -1.67 -11.82
C GLU A 11 -5.88 -0.47 -12.76
N CYS A 12 -5.79 -0.66 -14.08
CA CYS A 12 -6.04 0.43 -15.04
C CYS A 12 -7.49 0.92 -15.08
N HIS A 13 -8.40 0.22 -14.40
CA HIS A 13 -9.81 0.60 -14.27
C HIS A 13 -10.17 1.23 -12.92
N PHE A 14 -9.21 1.40 -12.01
CA PHE A 14 -9.51 2.01 -10.70
C PHE A 14 -9.89 3.48 -10.81
N GLY A 15 -10.83 3.91 -9.94
CA GLY A 15 -11.32 5.29 -9.87
C GLY A 15 -12.31 5.68 -10.96
N HIS A 16 -12.73 4.72 -11.80
CA HIS A 16 -13.77 4.95 -12.81
C HIS A 16 -15.19 4.65 -12.29
N HIS A 17 -15.32 4.02 -11.12
CA HIS A 17 -16.59 3.66 -10.45
C HIS A 17 -17.59 2.95 -11.38
N GLU A 18 -17.06 2.14 -12.31
CA GLU A 18 -17.87 1.33 -13.21
C GLU A 18 -18.37 0.08 -12.48
N LYS A 19 -19.64 -0.29 -12.68
CA LYS A 19 -20.15 -1.56 -12.15
C LYS A 19 -19.40 -2.72 -12.76
N ARG A 20 -18.75 -3.52 -11.91
CA ARG A 20 -17.92 -4.66 -12.30
C ARG A 20 -18.21 -5.86 -11.40
N ASP A 21 -18.13 -7.05 -11.99
CA ASP A 21 -18.08 -8.31 -11.23
C ASP A 21 -16.64 -8.54 -10.75
N TRP A 22 -16.44 -8.56 -9.44
CA TRP A 22 -15.13 -8.74 -8.82
C TRP A 22 -14.76 -10.20 -8.60
N ARG A 23 -15.68 -11.16 -8.80
CA ARG A 23 -15.40 -12.59 -8.60
C ARG A 23 -14.22 -13.10 -9.44
N PRO A 24 -14.06 -12.75 -10.73
CA PRO A 24 -12.87 -13.17 -11.51
C PRO A 24 -11.56 -12.64 -10.92
N THR A 25 -11.58 -11.42 -10.36
CA THR A 25 -10.43 -10.82 -9.67
C THR A 25 -10.10 -11.58 -8.38
N ILE A 26 -11.12 -11.93 -7.59
CA ILE A 26 -10.97 -12.73 -6.37
C ILE A 26 -10.33 -14.09 -6.68
N GLU A 27 -10.85 -14.81 -7.68
CA GLU A 27 -10.32 -16.11 -8.11
C GLU A 27 -8.87 -16.00 -8.60
N LEU A 28 -8.56 -14.95 -9.36
CA LEU A 28 -7.21 -14.68 -9.85
C LEU A 28 -6.22 -14.46 -8.70
N VAL A 29 -6.59 -13.62 -7.74
CA VAL A 29 -5.79 -13.34 -6.54
C VAL A 29 -5.57 -14.62 -5.73
N GLN A 30 -6.62 -15.42 -5.54
CA GLN A 30 -6.55 -16.71 -4.85
C GLN A 30 -5.60 -17.70 -5.53
N ARG A 31 -5.54 -17.71 -6.86
CA ARG A 31 -4.54 -18.50 -7.57
C ARG A 31 -3.12 -17.97 -7.38
N PHE A 32 -2.92 -16.67 -7.53
CA PHE A 32 -1.59 -16.05 -7.40
C PHE A 32 -0.98 -16.22 -6.02
N ARG A 33 -1.77 -16.10 -4.95
CA ARG A 33 -1.31 -16.35 -3.58
C ARG A 33 -0.78 -17.78 -3.42
N MET A 34 -1.45 -18.78 -4.00
CA MET A 34 -1.05 -20.19 -3.87
C MET A 34 0.23 -20.51 -4.66
N GLU A 35 0.39 -19.92 -5.84
CA GLU A 35 1.52 -20.22 -6.73
C GLU A 35 2.82 -19.51 -6.32
N GLN A 36 2.75 -18.35 -5.66
CA GLN A 36 3.91 -17.48 -5.43
C GLN A 36 3.98 -16.95 -3.98
N LEU A 37 3.92 -17.88 -3.01
CA LEU A 37 3.88 -17.58 -1.58
C LEU A 37 5.03 -16.69 -1.07
N SER A 38 6.19 -16.67 -1.74
CA SER A 38 7.40 -15.93 -1.31
C SER A 38 7.63 -14.61 -2.04
N ASN A 39 6.74 -14.21 -2.96
CA ASN A 39 6.92 -12.99 -3.74
C ASN A 39 6.35 -11.77 -2.99
N VAL A 40 7.23 -11.01 -2.35
CA VAL A 40 6.86 -9.84 -1.53
C VAL A 40 6.11 -8.77 -2.33
N GLU A 41 6.56 -8.47 -3.56
CA GLU A 41 5.96 -7.44 -4.39
C GLU A 41 4.54 -7.83 -4.82
N LEU A 42 4.34 -9.11 -5.17
CA LEU A 42 3.02 -9.64 -5.47
C LEU A 42 2.08 -9.50 -4.27
N ARG A 43 2.53 -9.82 -3.05
CA ARG A 43 1.69 -9.68 -1.84
C ARG A 43 1.31 -8.23 -1.59
N ILE A 44 2.26 -7.30 -1.73
CA ILE A 44 1.98 -5.86 -1.60
C ILE A 44 0.91 -5.45 -2.62
N ARG A 45 1.08 -5.81 -3.90
CA ARG A 45 0.11 -5.45 -4.96
C ARG A 45 -1.26 -6.07 -4.73
N ILE A 46 -1.34 -7.33 -4.30
CA ILE A 46 -2.61 -7.98 -3.93
C ILE A 46 -3.30 -7.21 -2.81
N ILE A 47 -2.59 -6.87 -1.74
CA ILE A 47 -3.16 -6.14 -0.61
C ILE A 47 -3.71 -4.78 -1.06
N TYR A 48 -2.92 -4.03 -1.83
CA TYR A 48 -3.36 -2.74 -2.37
C TYR A 48 -4.58 -2.86 -3.29
N LEU A 49 -4.62 -3.89 -4.13
CA LEU A 49 -5.75 -4.13 -5.02
C LEU A 49 -7.03 -4.43 -4.24
N LEU A 50 -6.97 -5.34 -3.27
CA LEU A 50 -8.16 -5.72 -2.48
C LEU A 50 -8.63 -4.55 -1.63
N HIS A 51 -7.70 -3.80 -1.04
CA HIS A 51 -8.00 -2.62 -0.25
C HIS A 51 -8.65 -1.52 -1.08
N ASN A 52 -8.13 -1.23 -2.28
CA ASN A 52 -8.73 -0.23 -3.16
C ASN A 52 -10.16 -0.60 -3.54
N ILE A 53 -10.41 -1.87 -3.88
CA ILE A 53 -11.78 -2.32 -4.21
C ILE A 53 -12.72 -2.06 -3.02
N LEU A 54 -12.29 -2.34 -1.79
CA LEU A 54 -13.12 -2.15 -0.60
C LEU A 54 -13.39 -0.68 -0.26
N VAL A 55 -12.47 0.22 -0.58
CA VAL A 55 -12.54 1.63 -0.15
C VAL A 55 -13.12 2.54 -1.24
N GLU A 56 -12.82 2.29 -2.51
CA GLU A 56 -13.10 3.25 -3.59
C GLU A 56 -14.08 2.71 -4.65
N GLU A 57 -14.22 1.39 -4.78
CA GLU A 57 -14.99 0.79 -5.87
C GLU A 57 -16.40 0.34 -5.45
N GLU A 58 -17.27 0.16 -6.45
CA GLU A 58 -18.62 -0.37 -6.25
C GLU A 58 -18.61 -1.91 -6.19
N TYR A 59 -19.31 -2.49 -5.21
CA TYR A 59 -19.41 -3.93 -5.03
C TYR A 59 -20.75 -4.33 -4.38
N THR A 60 -21.12 -5.59 -4.53
CA THR A 60 -22.21 -6.21 -3.78
C THR A 60 -21.77 -6.60 -2.36
N GLN A 61 -22.74 -6.82 -1.45
CA GLN A 61 -22.42 -7.28 -0.09
C GLN A 61 -21.68 -8.62 -0.07
N GLU A 62 -22.01 -9.54 -0.99
CA GLU A 62 -21.33 -10.84 -1.08
C GLU A 62 -19.86 -10.66 -1.50
N GLU A 63 -19.59 -9.80 -2.48
CA GLU A 63 -18.22 -9.47 -2.90
C GLU A 63 -17.45 -8.78 -1.78
N HIS A 64 -18.08 -7.83 -1.07
CA HIS A 64 -17.48 -7.19 0.10
C HIS A 64 -16.98 -8.23 1.11
N ASP A 65 -17.83 -9.15 1.53
CA ASP A 65 -17.49 -10.12 2.58
C ASP A 65 -16.36 -11.06 2.14
N LEU A 66 -16.36 -11.47 0.86
CA LEU A 66 -15.29 -12.27 0.28
C LEU A 66 -13.96 -11.51 0.22
N ILE A 67 -13.97 -10.26 -0.28
CA ILE A 67 -12.78 -9.44 -0.46
C ILE A 67 -12.19 -9.04 0.90
N ALA A 68 -13.04 -8.61 1.85
CA ALA A 68 -12.62 -8.27 3.21
C ALA A 68 -11.98 -9.46 3.93
N SER A 69 -12.60 -10.64 3.82
CA SER A 69 -12.05 -11.87 4.39
C SER A 69 -10.71 -12.23 3.75
N LEU A 70 -10.59 -12.10 2.43
CA LEU A 70 -9.37 -12.37 1.69
C LEU A 70 -8.26 -11.38 2.04
N LEU A 71 -8.55 -10.08 2.12
CA LEU A 71 -7.58 -9.05 2.50
C LEU A 71 -7.03 -9.30 3.90
N LYS A 72 -7.90 -9.61 4.87
CA LYS A 72 -7.48 -9.93 6.24
C LYS A 72 -6.56 -11.16 6.28
N LEU A 73 -6.91 -12.22 5.55
CA LEU A 73 -6.08 -13.42 5.44
C LEU A 73 -4.73 -13.12 4.79
N GLU A 74 -4.74 -12.42 3.65
CA GLU A 74 -3.55 -12.04 2.91
C GLU A 74 -2.59 -11.21 3.76
N PHE A 75 -3.11 -10.22 4.48
CA PHE A 75 -2.32 -9.41 5.38
C PHE A 75 -1.72 -10.23 6.52
N ALA A 76 -2.50 -11.08 7.18
CA ALA A 76 -2.02 -11.90 8.29
C ALA A 76 -0.87 -12.84 7.86
N GLU A 77 -1.05 -13.56 6.75
CA GLU A 77 -0.03 -14.49 6.24
C GLU A 77 1.23 -13.76 5.74
N SER A 78 1.04 -12.68 4.99
CA SER A 78 2.18 -11.93 4.44
C SER A 78 2.94 -11.18 5.53
N TYR A 79 2.25 -10.63 6.55
CA TYR A 79 2.92 -10.02 7.70
C TYR A 79 3.74 -11.05 8.50
N GLN A 80 3.20 -12.25 8.74
CA GLN A 80 3.96 -13.32 9.40
C GLN A 80 5.28 -13.62 8.69
N LYS A 81 5.28 -13.52 7.35
CA LYS A 81 6.44 -13.85 6.51
C LYS A 81 7.39 -12.68 6.24
N PHE A 82 6.87 -11.47 6.09
CA PHE A 82 7.59 -10.30 5.58
C PHE A 82 7.67 -9.14 6.58
N SER A 83 7.30 -9.35 7.85
CA SER A 83 7.40 -8.34 8.91
C SER A 83 8.82 -7.80 9.15
N ASP A 84 9.85 -8.43 8.61
CA ASP A 84 11.23 -7.93 8.61
C ASP A 84 11.71 -7.37 7.27
N ASN A 85 10.89 -7.40 6.22
CA ASN A 85 11.20 -6.81 4.92
C ASN A 85 10.82 -5.32 4.90
N SER A 86 11.80 -4.46 4.62
CA SER A 86 11.66 -3.00 4.63
C SER A 86 10.66 -2.48 3.59
N GLU A 87 10.69 -3.01 2.36
CA GLU A 87 9.74 -2.65 1.29
C GLU A 87 8.30 -2.99 1.67
N TYR A 88 8.08 -4.18 2.22
CA TYR A 88 6.78 -4.61 2.72
C TYR A 88 6.28 -3.69 3.84
N LEU A 89 7.14 -3.43 4.83
CA LEU A 89 6.83 -2.54 5.95
C LEU A 89 6.47 -1.13 5.49
N PHE A 90 7.20 -0.60 4.50
CA PHE A 90 6.97 0.72 3.92
C PHE A 90 5.59 0.82 3.25
N PHE A 91 5.31 -0.06 2.28
CA PHE A 91 4.06 0.01 1.52
C PHE A 91 2.85 -0.31 2.40
N ILE A 92 2.90 -1.42 3.15
CA ILE A 92 1.76 -1.82 3.97
C ILE A 92 1.55 -0.84 5.13
N GLY A 93 2.62 -0.38 5.79
CA GLY A 93 2.50 0.65 6.81
C GLY A 93 1.88 1.95 6.30
N LYS A 94 2.02 2.27 5.01
CA LYS A 94 1.38 3.45 4.42
C LYS A 94 -0.12 3.28 4.21
N ILE A 95 -0.57 2.16 3.66
CA ILE A 95 -1.98 1.94 3.36
C ILE A 95 -2.82 1.66 4.62
N LEU A 96 -2.20 1.12 5.68
CA LEU A 96 -2.90 0.84 6.94
C LEU A 96 -3.52 2.06 7.61
N TYR A 97 -3.07 3.28 7.30
CA TYR A 97 -3.74 4.50 7.80
C TYR A 97 -5.14 4.73 7.21
N VAL A 98 -5.53 3.95 6.19
CA VAL A 98 -6.83 4.02 5.54
C VAL A 98 -7.59 2.73 5.84
N ALA A 99 -8.70 2.84 6.57
CA ALA A 99 -9.60 1.72 6.86
C ALA A 99 -8.90 0.48 7.47
N GLU A 100 -8.15 0.69 8.55
CA GLU A 100 -7.34 -0.34 9.23
C GLU A 100 -8.13 -1.57 9.71
N TRP A 101 -9.44 -1.42 9.96
CA TRP A 101 -10.32 -2.51 10.38
C TRP A 101 -10.39 -3.66 9.37
N TYR A 102 -10.19 -3.40 8.08
CA TYR A 102 -10.10 -4.44 7.05
C TYR A 102 -8.90 -5.37 7.23
N PHE A 103 -7.87 -4.90 7.92
CA PHE A 103 -6.68 -5.68 8.26
C PHE A 103 -6.81 -6.38 9.62
N GLY A 104 -7.95 -6.23 10.29
CA GLY A 104 -8.17 -6.74 11.65
C GLY A 104 -7.40 -5.96 12.72
N ILE A 105 -7.07 -4.70 12.44
CA ILE A 105 -6.38 -3.80 13.37
C ILE A 105 -7.41 -2.83 13.99
N ASP A 106 -7.18 -2.49 15.25
CA ASP A 106 -7.91 -1.46 15.99
C ASP A 106 -6.89 -0.59 16.74
N ASP A 107 -6.54 0.53 16.10
CA ASP A 107 -5.59 1.55 16.53
C ASP A 107 -6.21 2.96 16.60
N ASP A 108 -7.51 3.12 16.31
CA ASP A 108 -8.21 4.41 16.26
C ASP A 108 -7.97 5.25 17.52
N THR A 109 -8.03 4.62 18.69
CA THR A 109 -7.86 5.27 20.00
C THR A 109 -6.42 5.33 20.49
N LYS A 110 -5.47 4.72 19.78
CA LYS A 110 -4.08 4.63 20.23
C LYS A 110 -3.29 5.90 19.89
N PRO A 111 -2.32 6.29 20.74
CA PRO A 111 -1.32 7.29 20.37
C PRO A 111 -0.60 6.91 19.07
N LEU A 112 -0.14 7.90 18.30
CA LEU A 112 0.50 7.69 17.00
C LEU A 112 1.65 6.67 17.07
N GLU A 113 2.50 6.81 18.08
CA GLU A 113 3.68 5.98 18.32
C GLU A 113 3.32 4.52 18.56
N ASP A 114 2.09 4.27 19.02
CA ASP A 114 1.57 2.94 19.29
C ASP A 114 0.81 2.31 18.14
N LYS A 115 0.37 3.12 17.16
CA LYS A 115 -0.30 2.65 15.95
C LYS A 115 0.63 1.72 15.17
N PHE A 116 0.09 0.60 14.75
CA PHE A 116 0.77 -0.43 14.00
C PHE A 116 1.30 0.09 12.67
N ALA A 117 0.50 0.87 11.95
CA ALA A 117 0.90 1.56 10.72
C ALA A 117 2.18 2.41 10.92
N PHE A 118 2.21 3.19 11.99
CA PHE A 118 3.37 4.04 12.34
C PHE A 118 4.60 3.19 12.68
N LYS A 119 4.42 2.15 13.50
CA LYS A 119 5.49 1.21 13.86
C LYS A 119 6.09 0.53 12.64
N MET A 120 5.27 0.14 11.64
CA MET A 120 5.77 -0.45 10.39
C MET A 120 6.63 0.53 9.60
N GLN A 121 6.17 1.78 9.40
CA GLN A 121 6.95 2.77 8.68
C GLN A 121 8.24 3.18 9.40
N LYS A 122 8.16 3.36 10.72
CA LYS A 122 9.33 3.60 11.57
C LYS A 122 10.35 2.46 11.40
N LYS A 123 9.91 1.20 11.49
CA LYS A 123 10.78 0.03 11.31
C LYS A 123 11.39 -0.02 9.89
N ALA A 124 10.63 0.32 8.84
CA ALA A 124 11.17 0.40 7.48
C ALA A 124 12.31 1.42 7.38
N PHE A 125 12.11 2.62 7.93
CA PHE A 125 13.13 3.67 7.97
C PHE A 125 14.35 3.28 8.83
N GLU A 126 14.15 2.71 10.01
CA GLU A 126 15.25 2.26 10.88
C GLU A 126 16.11 1.18 10.23
N LYS A 127 15.52 0.32 9.39
CA LYS A 127 16.26 -0.70 8.64
C LYS A 127 17.05 -0.14 7.46
N GLU A 128 16.54 0.92 6.81
CA GLU A 128 17.18 1.58 5.68
C GLU A 128 17.22 3.10 5.89
N PRO A 129 18.05 3.60 6.82
CA PRO A 129 18.02 5.01 7.23
C PRO A 129 18.50 5.98 6.15
N HIS A 130 19.11 5.49 5.08
CA HIS A 130 19.54 6.29 3.93
C HIS A 130 18.49 6.33 2.80
N ASN A 131 17.38 5.60 2.95
CA ASN A 131 16.29 5.59 1.99
C ASN A 131 15.38 6.80 2.24
N LYS A 132 15.57 7.86 1.45
CA LYS A 132 14.82 9.13 1.57
C LYS A 132 13.31 8.96 1.41
N LEU A 133 12.86 7.95 0.67
CA LEU A 133 11.44 7.67 0.51
C LEU A 133 10.84 7.13 1.82
N TYR A 134 11.58 6.28 2.53
CA TYR A 134 11.14 5.72 3.81
C TYR A 134 11.21 6.77 4.92
N GLU A 135 12.26 7.60 4.90
CA GLU A 135 12.37 8.78 5.77
C GLU A 135 11.18 9.72 5.56
N TRP A 136 10.85 10.03 4.30
CA TRP A 136 9.69 10.86 3.97
C TRP A 136 8.40 10.27 4.53
N ALA A 137 8.12 8.98 4.32
CA ALA A 137 6.89 8.36 4.80
C ALA A 137 6.79 8.41 6.33
N PHE A 138 7.89 8.13 7.03
CA PHE A 138 7.96 8.24 8.50
C PHE A 138 7.67 9.68 8.99
N LEU A 139 8.32 10.68 8.40
CA LEU A 139 8.12 12.09 8.77
C LEU A 139 6.72 12.59 8.41
N PHE A 140 6.19 12.17 7.27
CA PHE A 140 4.84 12.46 6.84
C PHE A 140 3.82 11.93 7.85
N SER A 141 3.98 10.69 8.30
CA SER A 141 3.10 10.09 9.32
C SER A 141 3.26 10.70 10.71
N LYS A 142 4.44 11.24 11.02
CA LYS A 142 4.66 12.08 12.20
C LYS A 142 4.05 13.48 12.09
N ASN A 143 3.49 13.83 10.92
CA ASN A 143 3.00 15.18 10.62
C ASN A 143 4.09 16.26 10.77
N ASP A 144 5.36 15.91 10.52
CA ASP A 144 6.47 16.86 10.43
C ASP A 144 6.41 17.57 9.06
N LYS A 145 5.53 18.57 8.97
CA LYS A 145 5.14 19.20 7.70
C LYS A 145 6.31 19.77 6.91
N GLU A 146 7.19 20.52 7.58
CA GLU A 146 8.32 21.20 6.92
C GLU A 146 9.29 20.18 6.29
N LYS A 147 9.73 19.18 7.06
CA LYS A 147 10.69 18.20 6.54
C LYS A 147 10.07 17.28 5.51
N SER A 148 8.83 16.84 5.73
CA SER A 148 8.12 16.01 4.75
C SER A 148 7.89 16.76 3.43
N PHE A 149 7.55 18.06 3.47
CA PHE A 149 7.47 18.90 2.27
C PHE A 149 8.80 18.98 1.52
N LEU A 150 9.90 19.28 2.22
CA LEU A 150 11.23 19.40 1.62
C LEU A 150 11.69 18.09 0.96
N LEU A 151 11.48 16.95 1.63
CA LEU A 151 11.78 15.64 1.07
C LEU A 151 10.88 15.28 -0.12
N ALA A 152 9.58 15.57 -0.04
CA ALA A 152 8.65 15.34 -1.16
C ALA A 152 9.10 16.11 -2.40
N LYS A 153 9.47 17.39 -2.25
CA LYS A 153 10.02 18.22 -3.33
C LYS A 153 11.30 17.58 -3.91
N GLN A 154 12.22 17.13 -3.07
CA GLN A 154 13.45 16.50 -3.54
C GLN A 154 13.17 15.20 -4.33
N LEU A 155 12.30 14.34 -3.81
CA LEU A 155 11.93 13.07 -4.44
C LEU A 155 11.20 13.27 -5.78
N LEU A 156 10.37 14.32 -5.89
CA LEU A 156 9.63 14.62 -7.12
C LEU A 156 10.47 15.27 -8.22
N TYR A 157 11.42 16.13 -7.87
CA TYR A 157 12.08 17.01 -8.84
C TYR A 157 13.60 16.82 -8.97
N SER A 158 14.25 16.10 -8.05
CA SER A 158 15.72 15.97 -8.03
C SER A 158 16.21 14.53 -8.20
N ASP A 159 15.35 13.51 -8.03
CA ASP A 159 15.76 12.11 -8.07
C ASP A 159 14.81 11.24 -8.91
N ALA A 160 15.14 11.06 -10.19
CA ALA A 160 14.34 10.25 -11.10
C ALA A 160 14.40 8.73 -10.79
N SER A 161 15.37 8.26 -10.00
CA SER A 161 15.57 6.84 -9.76
C SER A 161 14.43 6.23 -8.94
N TRP A 162 14.00 6.90 -7.87
CA TRP A 162 12.90 6.46 -7.02
C TRP A 162 11.55 6.55 -7.73
N LEU A 163 11.34 7.58 -8.55
CA LEU A 163 10.11 7.69 -9.33
C LEU A 163 9.97 6.54 -10.33
N ASN A 164 11.07 6.14 -10.98
CA ASN A 164 11.06 4.98 -11.87
C ASN A 164 10.85 3.68 -11.08
N TRP A 165 11.49 3.54 -9.92
CA TRP A 165 11.26 2.40 -9.02
C TRP A 165 9.80 2.30 -8.59
N LEU A 166 9.17 3.42 -8.16
CA LEU A 166 7.75 3.45 -7.81
C LEU A 166 6.86 3.08 -9.00
N LYS A 167 7.10 3.63 -10.20
CA LYS A 167 6.32 3.30 -11.39
C LYS A 167 6.30 1.80 -11.71
N VAL A 168 7.41 1.10 -11.52
CA VAL A 168 7.46 -0.36 -11.79
C VAL A 168 6.79 -1.21 -10.69
N LYS A 169 6.38 -0.61 -9.57
CA LYS A 169 5.60 -1.28 -8.50
C LYS A 169 4.10 -1.31 -8.77
N GLY A 170 3.62 -0.76 -9.90
CA GLY A 170 2.20 -0.74 -10.26
C GLY A 170 1.40 0.18 -9.35
N PHE A 171 0.15 -0.18 -9.07
CA PHE A 171 -0.76 0.64 -8.27
C PHE A 171 -0.21 1.11 -6.91
N PRO A 172 0.46 0.27 -6.07
CA PRO A 172 1.10 0.76 -4.84
C PRO A 172 2.07 1.91 -5.06
N GLY A 173 2.86 1.84 -6.13
CA GLY A 173 3.83 2.88 -6.44
C GLY A 173 3.16 4.19 -6.90
N LEU A 174 2.10 4.09 -7.70
CA LEU A 174 1.29 5.24 -8.12
C LEU A 174 0.66 5.94 -6.90
N TYR A 175 0.11 5.17 -5.97
CA TYR A 175 -0.44 5.69 -4.71
C TYR A 175 0.60 6.49 -3.91
N ILE A 176 1.84 6.00 -3.80
CA ILE A 176 2.91 6.75 -3.13
C ILE A 176 3.28 8.03 -3.88
N ILE A 177 3.33 8.00 -5.21
CA ILE A 177 3.59 9.19 -6.03
C ILE A 177 2.51 10.24 -5.80
N GLU A 178 1.24 9.85 -5.73
CA GLU A 178 0.13 10.75 -5.42
C GLU A 178 0.24 11.33 -4.01
N ALA A 179 0.58 10.50 -3.01
CA ALA A 179 0.81 10.97 -1.64
C ALA A 179 1.99 11.96 -1.55
N LEU A 180 3.06 11.77 -2.33
CA LEU A 180 4.18 12.72 -2.44
C LEU A 180 3.71 14.06 -3.04
N LYS A 181 2.93 14.03 -4.12
CA LYS A 181 2.35 15.23 -4.74
C LYS A 181 1.44 15.97 -3.77
N TYR A 182 0.54 15.25 -3.09
CA TYR A 182 -0.33 15.80 -2.07
C TYR A 182 0.48 16.50 -0.97
N CYS A 183 1.52 15.84 -0.44
CA CYS A 183 2.40 16.45 0.56
C CYS A 183 3.04 17.74 0.05
N TYR A 184 3.60 17.72 -1.17
CA TYR A 184 4.21 18.90 -1.79
C TYR A 184 3.23 20.06 -1.98
N GLU A 185 1.99 19.78 -2.37
CA GLU A 185 0.97 20.80 -2.64
C GLU A 185 0.36 21.39 -1.37
N ASN A 186 0.24 20.60 -0.29
CA ASN A 186 -0.55 20.96 0.87
C ASN A 186 0.27 21.32 2.12
N TYR A 187 1.56 20.96 2.19
CA TYR A 187 2.41 21.23 3.37
C TYR A 187 3.39 22.40 3.15
N LYS A 188 3.17 23.21 2.12
CA LYS A 188 3.93 24.43 1.80
C LYS A 188 3.77 25.52 2.86
#